data_AF-A0A0G2YM68-F1
#
_entry.id   AF-A0A0G2YM68-F1
#
_cell.length_a   1.000
_cell.length_b   1.000
_cell.length_c   1.000
_cell.angle_alpha   90.00
_cell.angle_beta   90.00
_cell.angle_gamma   90.00
#
_symmetry.space_group_name_H-M   'P 1'
#
loop_
_entity.id
_entity.type
_entity.pdbx_description
1 polymer ?
#
loop_
_entity_poly.entity_id
_entity_poly.type
_entity_poly.pdbx_seq_one_letter_code
_entity_poly.pdbx_strand_id
1 'polypeptide(L)' 'TLKTAATTSISPLWLTIAKDSAAFTVSGTRTVRYGAGSAWVAKSMSGTGQCTAAFFGKDPAAGVAKVCQVAQGTG' A
#
# COMPACT_ATOMS: atom_id res chain seq x y z
N THR A 1 -29.53 -10.14 25.46
CA THR A 1 -28.25 -9.38 25.56
C THR A 1 -27.45 -9.59 24.28
N LEU A 2 -27.52 -8.68 23.31
CA LEU A 2 -26.62 -8.68 22.14
C LEU A 2 -26.11 -7.24 21.96
N LYS A 3 -24.83 -7.03 22.28
CA LYS A 3 -24.12 -5.76 22.10
C LYS A 3 -23.54 -5.74 20.69
N THR A 4 -24.31 -5.26 19.72
CA THR A 4 -23.83 -5.08 18.35
C THR A 4 -22.92 -3.84 18.31
N ALA A 5 -21.61 -4.04 18.40
CA ALA A 5 -20.65 -2.98 18.10
C ALA A 5 -20.55 -2.86 16.57
N ALA A 6 -21.00 -1.74 16.03
CA ALA A 6 -20.72 -1.38 14.64
C ALA A 6 -19.23 -1.04 14.53
N THR A 7 -18.41 -1.97 14.05
CA THR A 7 -17.08 -1.66 13.55
C THR A 7 -17.25 -0.89 12.25
N THR A 8 -17.19 0.44 12.34
CA THR A 8 -16.95 1.29 11.17
C THR A 8 -15.74 0.70 10.45
N SER A 9 -15.95 0.12 9.27
CA SER A 9 -14.84 -0.44 8.48
C SER A 9 -14.03 0.74 7.95
N ILE A 10 -13.11 1.23 8.77
CA ILE A 10 -12.18 2.28 8.41
C ILE A 10 -11.27 1.69 7.35
N SER A 11 -11.60 1.97 6.09
CA SER A 11 -10.70 1.64 4.99
C SER A 11 -9.46 2.51 5.14
N PRO A 12 -8.25 1.92 5.12
CA PRO A 12 -7.03 2.71 5.24
C PRO A 12 -6.98 3.76 4.13
N LEU A 13 -6.63 5.00 4.50
CA LEU A 13 -6.34 6.05 3.52
C LEU A 13 -5.00 5.73 2.87
N TRP A 14 -4.96 5.74 1.53
CA TRP A 14 -3.76 5.43 0.78
C TRP A 14 -3.14 6.70 0.19
N LEU A 15 -1.91 6.99 0.61
CA LEU A 15 -1.14 8.13 0.10
C LEU A 15 -0.07 7.64 -0.87
N THR A 16 -0.03 8.19 -2.08
CA THR A 16 1.04 7.93 -3.04
C THR A 16 2.37 8.49 -2.55
N ILE A 17 3.38 7.63 -2.47
CA ILE A 17 4.73 7.96 -2.00
C ILE A 17 5.81 7.82 -3.08
N ALA A 18 5.55 7.05 -4.13
CA ALA A 18 6.47 6.89 -5.26
C ALA A 18 5.72 6.49 -6.53
N LYS A 19 6.24 6.93 -7.68
CA LYS A 19 5.88 6.43 -9.01
C LYS A 19 6.69 5.19 -9.33
N ASP A 20 6.33 4.47 -10.39
CA ASP A 20 7.06 3.29 -10.84
C ASP A 20 8.56 3.56 -10.96
N SER A 21 9.36 2.57 -10.54
CA SER A 21 10.82 2.60 -10.53
C SER A 21 11.48 3.63 -9.59
N ALA A 22 10.70 4.47 -8.88
CA ALA A 22 11.25 5.39 -7.88
C ALA A 22 11.46 4.72 -6.51
N ALA A 23 12.47 5.18 -5.78
CA ALA A 23 12.70 4.82 -4.39
C ALA A 23 11.68 5.50 -3.46
N PHE A 24 11.38 4.87 -2.33
CA PHE A 24 10.60 5.47 -1.24
C PHE A 24 11.14 5.05 0.12
N THR A 25 10.83 5.84 1.14
CA THR A 25 11.18 5.51 2.54
C THR A 25 9.95 5.66 3.41
N VAL A 26 9.71 4.68 4.28
CA VAL A 26 8.66 4.73 5.30
C VAL A 26 9.27 4.62 6.70
N SER A 27 8.76 5.42 7.63
CA SER A 27 9.15 5.36 9.04
C SER A 27 8.24 4.43 9.84
N GLY A 28 8.84 3.64 10.74
CA GLY A 28 8.15 2.58 11.47
C GLY A 28 7.64 1.46 10.56
N THR A 29 6.89 0.52 11.13
CA THR A 29 6.23 -0.53 10.36
C THR A 29 4.98 0.05 9.69
N ARG A 30 4.98 0.07 8.36
CA ARG A 30 3.87 0.56 7.54
C ARG A 30 3.48 -0.47 6.50
N THR A 31 2.21 -0.49 6.13
CA THR A 31 1.75 -1.26 4.96
C THR A 31 1.88 -0.40 3.73
N VAL A 32 2.70 -0.84 2.78
CA VAL A 32 2.87 -0.21 1.46
C VAL A 32 2.25 -1.11 0.41
N ARG A 33 1.54 -0.53 -0.55
CA ARG A 33 0.99 -1.25 -1.72
C ARG A 33 1.55 -0.71 -3.03
N TYR A 34 1.73 -1.59 -4.00
CA TYR A 34 2.12 -1.31 -5.37
C TYR A 34 1.01 -1.73 -6.33
N GLY A 35 0.65 -0.87 -7.28
CA GLY A 35 -0.46 -1.18 -8.19
C GLY A 35 -1.07 0.02 -8.87
N ALA A 36 -2.22 -0.21 -9.50
CA ALA A 36 -3.02 0.78 -10.21
C ALA A 36 -4.50 0.33 -10.25
N GLY A 37 -5.43 1.29 -10.25
CA GLY A 37 -6.87 1.01 -10.35
C GLY A 37 -7.35 0.11 -9.21
N SER A 38 -7.87 -1.07 -9.56
CA SER A 38 -8.34 -2.11 -8.62
C SER A 38 -7.30 -3.19 -8.29
N ALA A 39 -6.12 -3.17 -8.93
CA ALA A 39 -5.13 -4.24 -8.81
C ALA A 39 -3.91 -3.78 -7.98
N TRP A 40 -3.72 -4.42 -6.82
CA TRP A 40 -2.71 -4.01 -5.84
C TRP A 40 -2.03 -5.21 -5.16
N VAL A 41 -0.77 -5.04 -4.80
CA VAL A 41 -0.02 -5.96 -3.93
C VAL A 41 0.51 -5.19 -2.75
N ALA A 42 0.30 -5.70 -1.54
CA ALA A 42 0.69 -5.02 -0.31
C ALA A 42 1.77 -5.78 0.44
N LYS A 43 2.61 -5.04 1.17
CA LYS A 43 3.66 -5.56 2.03
C LYS A 43 3.78 -4.69 3.27
N SER A 44 3.96 -5.30 4.43
CA SER A 44 4.33 -4.58 5.64
C SER A 44 5.85 -4.49 5.72
N MET A 45 6.37 -3.27 5.86
CA MET A 45 7.80 -3.00 5.85
C MET A 45 8.15 -1.73 6.61
N SER A 46 9.44 -1.55 6.88
CA SER A 46 10.04 -0.33 7.42
C SER A 46 11.29 0.04 6.59
N GLY A 47 11.68 1.31 6.61
CA GLY A 47 12.86 1.79 5.89
C GLY A 47 12.60 1.99 4.39
N THR A 48 13.66 1.81 3.60
CA THR A 48 13.66 2.15 2.16
C THR A 48 13.20 0.97 1.31
N GLY A 49 12.40 1.24 0.29
CA GLY A 49 11.98 0.28 -0.74
C GLY A 49 12.08 0.86 -2.14
N GLN A 50 11.91 0.00 -3.14
CA GLN A 50 11.82 0.38 -4.55
C GLN A 50 10.40 0.15 -5.05
N CYS A 51 9.87 1.10 -5.81
CA CYS A 51 8.53 0.98 -6.36
C CYS A 51 8.50 0.16 -7.65
N THR A 52 8.81 -1.13 -7.53
CA THR A 52 8.93 -2.04 -8.68
C THR A 52 8.27 -3.38 -8.42
N ALA A 53 7.82 -4.05 -9.48
CA ALA A 53 7.28 -5.41 -9.41
C ALA A 53 8.25 -6.39 -8.74
N ALA A 54 9.57 -6.24 -8.97
CA ALA A 54 10.60 -7.09 -8.35
C ALA A 54 10.62 -6.95 -6.82
N PHE A 55 10.51 -5.73 -6.29
CA PHE A 55 10.49 -5.49 -4.84
C PHE A 55 9.25 -6.08 -4.16
N PHE A 56 8.10 -6.04 -4.85
CA PHE A 56 6.83 -6.59 -4.39
C PHE A 56 6.62 -8.07 -4.79
N GLY A 57 7.55 -8.66 -5.54
CA GLY A 57 7.54 -10.06 -5.98
C GLY A 57 6.60 -10.39 -7.14
N LYS A 58 5.75 -9.46 -7.58
CA LYS A 58 4.89 -9.62 -8.76
C LYS A 58 4.37 -8.28 -9.29
N ASP A 59 3.96 -8.30 -10.55
CA ASP A 59 3.26 -7.21 -11.22
C ASP A 59 1.73 -7.44 -11.12
N PRO A 60 0.96 -6.60 -10.39
CA PRO A 60 -0.51 -6.74 -10.33
C PRO A 60 -1.28 -6.21 -11.54
N ALA A 61 -0.69 -5.35 -12.38
CA ALA A 61 -1.38 -4.65 -13.46
C ALA A 61 -0.44 -4.49 -14.66
N ALA A 62 -0.29 -5.56 -15.44
CA ALA A 62 0.63 -5.59 -16.58
C ALA A 62 0.25 -4.55 -17.64
N GLY A 63 1.26 -3.89 -18.22
CA GLY A 63 1.07 -2.85 -19.23
C GLY A 63 0.55 -1.50 -18.70
N VAL A 64 0.37 -1.36 -17.39
CA VAL A 64 -0.10 -0.12 -16.74
C VAL A 64 1.00 0.45 -15.84
N ALA A 65 1.17 1.77 -15.88
CA ALA A 65 2.05 2.49 -14.97
C ALA A 65 1.52 2.41 -13.53
N LYS A 66 2.37 2.00 -12.60
CA LYS A 66 1.99 1.76 -11.21
C LYS A 66 2.56 2.81 -10.27
N VAL A 67 1.98 2.85 -9.08
CA VAL A 67 2.44 3.70 -8.00
C VAL A 67 2.55 2.89 -6.72
N CYS A 68 3.37 3.39 -5.80
CA CYS A 68 3.45 2.89 -4.44
C CYS A 68 2.70 3.83 -3.52
N GLN A 69 1.90 3.24 -2.64
CA GLN A 69 1.10 3.97 -1.67
C GLN A 69 1.29 3.40 -0.28
N VAL A 70 1.30 4.26 0.74
CA VAL A 70 1.35 3.84 2.13
C VAL A 70 -0.04 3.94 2.76
N ALA A 71 -0.41 2.94 3.56
CA ALA A 71 -1.60 2.98 4.40
C ALA A 71 -1.37 3.96 5.55
N GLN A 72 -2.23 4.95 5.66
CA GLN A 72 -2.37 5.79 6.84
C GLN A 72 -3.43 5.12 7.73
N GLY A 73 -3.06 4.79 8.97
CA GLY A 73 -4.04 4.41 9.97
C GLY A 73 -4.88 5.64 10.31
N THR A 74 -6.19 5.56 10.12
CA THR A 74 -7.10 6.52 10.74
C THR A 74 -7.27 6.04 12.18
N GLY A 75 -6.82 6.87 13.13
CA GLY A 75 -6.94 6.59 14.56
C GLY A 75 -8.38 6.52 15.04
#